data_AF-A0A841VJM8-F1
#
_entry.id   AF-A0A841VJM8-F1
#
_cell.length_a   1.000
_cell.length_b   1.000
_cell.length_c   1.000
_cell.angle_alpha   90.00
_cell.angle_beta   90.00
_cell.angle_gamma   90.00
#
_symmetry.space_group_name_H-M   'P 1'
#
loop_
_entity.id
_entity.type
_entity.pdbx_description
1 polymer ?
#
loop_
_entity_poly.entity_id
_entity_poly.type
_entity_poly.pdbx_seq_one_letter_code
_entity_poly.pdbx_strand_id
1 'polypeptide(L)'
;MSLIPFVLPAPSKAETPTISYSQGQYLVQAPDWSRITWDNLPPVQQPGYLSIPENLISLFGYDPSRSWSAGQKVDSVVMLGDADDAFKMSSLSLKSISSIAPNNNKLTLKDFGLMQWQTPASLVKAIPSLGNLSLRQVPAIAALLSKNRVLSGGNISQILRSNPEAGNLPLGKLDLSKYSLNSIPGLTSTSLGKFKSWQQSYINQVPGLNQVPFD
;
A
#
# COMPACT_ATOMS: atom_id res chain seq x y z
N MET A 1 -51.77 4.02 -27.98
CA MET A 1 -50.35 3.70 -27.75
C MET A 1 -50.06 3.96 -26.28
N SER A 2 -49.87 2.91 -25.48
CA SER A 2 -49.55 3.03 -24.05
C SER A 2 -48.03 3.00 -23.89
N LEU A 3 -47.46 4.05 -23.29
CA LEU A 3 -46.03 4.11 -22.97
C LEU A 3 -45.79 3.29 -21.70
N ILE A 4 -45.04 2.20 -21.83
CA ILE A 4 -44.56 1.43 -20.68
C ILE A 4 -43.42 2.24 -20.05
N PRO A 5 -43.51 2.63 -18.77
CA PRO A 5 -42.40 3.31 -18.11
C PRO A 5 -41.22 2.34 -17.98
N PHE A 6 -40.08 2.75 -18.53
CA PHE A 6 -38.80 2.07 -18.36
C PHE A 6 -38.32 2.28 -16.92
N VAL A 7 -38.55 1.30 -16.06
CA VAL A 7 -37.98 1.28 -14.71
C VAL A 7 -36.55 0.79 -14.84
N LEU A 8 -35.58 1.69 -14.65
CA LEU A 8 -34.19 1.30 -14.46
C LEU A 8 -34.11 0.39 -13.23
N PRO A 9 -33.48 -0.80 -13.30
CA PRO A 9 -33.24 -1.58 -12.10
C PRO A 9 -32.40 -0.75 -11.12
N ALA A 10 -32.83 -0.69 -9.86
CA ALA A 10 -32.05 -0.07 -8.80
C ALA A 10 -30.65 -0.71 -8.78
N PRO A 11 -29.57 0.07 -8.60
CA PRO A 11 -28.25 -0.51 -8.45
C PRO A 11 -28.29 -1.52 -7.30
N SER A 12 -27.89 -2.76 -7.59
CA SER A 12 -27.70 -3.81 -6.60
C SER A 12 -26.90 -3.22 -5.43
N LYS A 13 -27.49 -3.13 -4.23
CA LYS A 13 -26.72 -2.82 -3.04
C LYS A 13 -25.66 -3.91 -2.93
N ALA A 14 -24.38 -3.54 -2.92
CA ALA A 14 -23.34 -4.49 -2.56
C ALA A 14 -23.65 -4.98 -1.14
N GLU A 15 -23.98 -6.26 -1.00
CA GLU A 15 -24.32 -6.87 0.29
C GLU A 15 -23.03 -7.35 0.96
N THR A 16 -22.84 -7.02 2.23
CA THR A 16 -21.71 -7.51 3.01
C THR A 16 -21.87 -9.01 3.24
N PRO A 17 -20.86 -9.84 2.90
CA PRO A 17 -20.93 -11.29 3.12
C PRO A 17 -21.28 -11.65 4.56
N THR A 18 -22.22 -12.59 4.74
CA THR A 18 -22.62 -13.10 6.05
C THR A 18 -22.51 -14.62 6.14
N ILE A 19 -22.28 -15.11 7.36
CA ILE A 19 -22.35 -16.53 7.72
C ILE A 19 -23.44 -16.71 8.79
N SER A 20 -24.18 -17.82 8.70
CA SER A 20 -25.26 -18.13 9.64
C SER A 20 -24.77 -19.09 10.73
N TYR A 21 -24.98 -18.72 11.98
CA TYR A 21 -24.78 -19.56 13.16
C TYR A 21 -26.13 -20.05 13.67
N SER A 22 -26.22 -21.35 13.96
CA SER A 22 -27.39 -21.94 14.61
C SER A 22 -27.00 -22.47 15.99
N GLN A 23 -27.73 -22.03 17.02
CA GLN A 23 -27.62 -22.58 18.36
C GLN A 23 -29.04 -22.86 18.90
N GLY A 24 -29.46 -24.13 18.81
CA GLY A 24 -30.83 -24.52 19.14
C GLY A 24 -31.84 -23.90 18.18
N GLN A 25 -32.78 -23.10 18.71
CA GLN A 25 -33.80 -22.39 17.91
C GLN A 25 -33.32 -21.04 17.35
N TYR A 26 -32.14 -20.57 17.75
CA TYR A 26 -31.64 -19.27 17.34
C TYR A 26 -30.80 -19.40 16.09
N LEU A 27 -31.13 -18.58 15.08
CA LEU A 27 -30.34 -18.38 13.88
C LEU A 27 -29.84 -16.93 13.88
N VAL A 28 -28.52 -16.77 13.91
CA VAL A 28 -27.86 -15.46 13.91
C VAL A 28 -27.05 -15.34 12.64
N GLN A 29 -27.18 -14.22 11.94
CA GLN A 29 -26.24 -13.87 10.87
C GLN A 29 -25.17 -12.95 11.42
N ALA A 30 -23.91 -13.30 11.19
CA ALA A 30 -22.77 -12.45 11.46
C ALA A 30 -22.00 -12.17 10.17
N PRO A 31 -21.20 -11.09 10.12
CA PRO A 31 -20.30 -10.86 9.00
C PRO A 31 -19.34 -12.03 8.79
N ASP A 32 -19.17 -12.45 7.53
CA ASP A 32 -18.16 -13.44 7.14
C ASP A 32 -16.84 -12.73 6.84
N TRP A 33 -16.01 -12.53 7.87
CA TRP A 33 -14.74 -11.81 7.78
C TRP A 33 -13.75 -12.43 6.79
N SER A 34 -13.83 -13.75 6.56
CA SER A 34 -13.02 -14.48 5.57
C SER A 34 -13.37 -14.11 4.12
N ARG A 35 -14.52 -13.47 3.92
CA ARG A 35 -15.02 -13.04 2.61
C ARG A 35 -15.13 -11.53 2.49
N ILE A 36 -14.92 -10.76 3.55
CA ILE A 36 -14.94 -9.29 3.51
C ILE A 36 -13.54 -8.79 3.19
N THR A 37 -13.43 -8.01 2.12
CA THR A 37 -12.16 -7.39 1.69
C THR A 37 -12.42 -5.92 1.38
N TRP A 38 -11.37 -5.10 1.30
CA TRP A 38 -11.56 -3.70 0.92
C TRP A 38 -12.13 -3.51 -0.49
N ASP A 39 -11.90 -4.48 -1.39
CA ASP A 39 -12.37 -4.44 -2.78
C ASP A 39 -13.88 -4.69 -2.91
N ASN A 40 -14.47 -5.45 -1.99
CA ASN A 40 -15.89 -5.81 -2.04
C ASN A 40 -16.78 -5.03 -1.06
N LEU A 41 -16.20 -4.11 -0.28
CA LEU A 41 -16.98 -3.16 0.49
C LEU A 41 -17.79 -2.22 -0.43
N PRO A 42 -19.02 -1.85 -0.04
CA PRO A 42 -19.76 -0.81 -0.74
C PRO A 42 -18.94 0.49 -0.82
N PRO A 43 -19.02 1.25 -1.93
CA PRO A 43 -18.36 2.54 -2.02
C PRO A 43 -18.89 3.52 -0.97
N VAL A 44 -18.09 4.54 -0.64
CA VAL A 44 -18.51 5.59 0.30
C VAL A 44 -19.76 6.28 -0.24
N GLN A 45 -20.82 6.36 0.57
CA GLN A 45 -22.13 6.82 0.07
C GLN A 45 -22.28 8.34 0.05
N GLN A 46 -21.47 9.05 0.83
CA GLN A 46 -21.52 10.50 0.96
C GLN A 46 -20.12 11.09 0.82
N PRO A 47 -19.99 12.29 0.24
CA PRO A 47 -18.73 13.01 0.25
C PRO A 47 -18.34 13.37 1.69
N GLY A 48 -17.05 13.55 1.93
CA GLY A 48 -16.55 13.90 3.24
C GLY A 48 -15.09 14.28 3.24
N TYR A 49 -14.61 14.71 4.40
CA TYR A 49 -13.20 15.03 4.59
C TYR A 49 -12.79 14.77 6.05
N LEU A 50 -11.50 14.53 6.22
CA LEU A 50 -10.79 14.53 7.47
C LEU A 50 -9.70 15.59 7.35
N SER A 51 -9.65 16.53 8.29
CA SER A 51 -8.58 17.53 8.36
C SER A 51 -7.99 17.50 9.76
N ILE A 52 -6.68 17.27 9.82
CA ILE A 52 -5.91 17.25 11.05
C ILE A 52 -5.11 18.56 11.13
N PRO A 53 -5.24 19.34 12.22
CA PRO A 53 -4.40 20.51 12.44
C PRO A 53 -2.91 20.16 12.34
N GLU A 54 -2.10 21.01 11.69
CA GLU A 54 -0.68 20.72 11.42
C GLU A 54 0.12 20.35 12.68
N ASN A 55 -0.20 20.99 13.81
CA ASN A 55 0.45 20.73 15.10
C ASN A 55 0.12 19.35 15.71
N LEU A 56 -0.88 18.63 15.18
CA LEU A 56 -1.28 17.30 15.64
C LEU A 56 -0.85 16.18 14.68
N ILE A 57 -0.46 16.49 13.44
CA ILE A 57 -0.03 15.49 12.44
C ILE A 57 1.12 14.61 12.97
N SER A 58 2.06 15.22 13.70
CA SER A 58 3.22 14.50 14.25
C SER A 58 2.85 13.42 15.27
N LEU A 59 1.68 13.52 15.93
CA LEU A 59 1.20 12.51 16.88
C LEU A 59 0.82 11.19 16.19
N PHE A 60 0.42 11.25 14.92
CA PHE A 60 0.04 10.09 14.12
C PHE A 60 1.24 9.47 13.38
N GLY A 61 2.34 10.22 13.23
CA GLY A 61 3.50 9.80 12.45
C GLY A 61 3.32 9.87 10.93
N TYR A 62 2.15 10.31 10.46
CA TYR A 62 1.80 10.64 9.07
C TYR A 62 0.65 11.65 9.07
N ASP A 63 0.38 12.28 7.92
CA ASP A 63 -0.80 13.14 7.75
C ASP A 63 -2.02 12.31 7.33
N PRO A 64 -3.05 12.15 8.18
CA PRO A 64 -4.25 11.42 7.83
C PRO A 64 -5.24 12.27 7.01
N SER A 65 -4.98 13.56 6.85
CA SER A 65 -5.90 14.50 6.21
C SER A 65 -6.18 14.12 4.77
N ARG A 66 -7.46 14.13 4.39
CA ARG A 66 -7.94 13.71 3.07
C ARG A 66 -9.39 14.12 2.84
N SER A 67 -9.82 14.07 1.59
CA SER A 67 -11.21 14.25 1.18
C SER A 67 -11.62 13.16 0.22
N TRP A 68 -12.89 12.82 0.20
CA TRP A 68 -13.45 11.81 -0.70
C TRP A 68 -14.81 12.24 -1.24
N SER A 69 -15.17 11.65 -2.37
CA SER A 69 -16.45 11.86 -3.05
C SER A 69 -17.37 10.67 -2.86
N ALA A 70 -18.68 10.88 -2.87
CA ALA A 70 -19.64 9.78 -2.94
C ALA A 70 -19.37 8.89 -4.18
N GLY A 71 -19.50 7.57 -4.00
CA GLY A 71 -19.21 6.57 -5.02
C GLY A 71 -17.74 6.12 -5.07
N GLN A 72 -16.84 6.77 -4.34
CA GLN A 72 -15.43 6.38 -4.28
C GLN A 72 -15.25 5.03 -3.54
N LYS A 73 -14.37 4.15 -4.04
CA LYS A 73 -14.06 2.89 -3.35
C LYS A 73 -13.36 3.14 -2.00
N VAL A 74 -13.72 2.37 -0.98
CA VAL A 74 -13.16 2.50 0.38
C VAL A 74 -11.64 2.29 0.38
N ASP A 75 -11.13 1.36 -0.42
CA ASP A 75 -9.70 1.07 -0.57
C ASP A 75 -8.86 2.24 -1.11
N SER A 76 -9.51 3.26 -1.70
CA SER A 76 -8.89 4.48 -2.21
C SER A 76 -9.01 5.68 -1.25
N VAL A 77 -9.67 5.50 -0.11
CA VAL A 77 -9.89 6.51 0.92
C VAL A 77 -9.17 6.13 2.22
N VAL A 78 -9.19 4.85 2.56
CA VAL A 78 -8.54 4.32 3.77
C VAL A 78 -7.04 4.19 3.55
N MET A 79 -6.26 4.72 4.48
CA MET A 79 -4.81 4.58 4.53
C MET A 79 -4.43 3.36 5.38
N LEU A 80 -3.26 2.78 5.11
CA LEU A 80 -2.71 1.64 5.84
C LEU A 80 -2.64 1.89 7.35
N GLY A 81 -2.25 3.10 7.76
CA GLY A 81 -2.17 3.49 9.16
C GLY A 81 -3.52 3.46 9.88
N ASP A 82 -4.63 3.72 9.17
CA ASP A 82 -5.97 3.71 9.76
C ASP A 82 -6.45 2.28 10.08
N ALA A 83 -5.97 1.31 9.30
CA ALA A 83 -6.41 -0.09 9.34
C ALA A 83 -5.52 -0.98 10.21
N ASP A 84 -4.29 -0.56 10.51
CA ASP A 84 -3.27 -1.47 11.05
C ASP A 84 -3.54 -1.92 12.49
N ASP A 85 -4.20 -1.09 13.29
CA ASP A 85 -4.53 -1.47 14.67
C ASP A 85 -5.50 -2.64 14.74
N ALA A 86 -6.47 -2.68 13.81
CA ALA A 86 -7.47 -3.74 13.72
C ALA A 86 -6.98 -4.97 12.92
N PHE A 87 -6.35 -4.74 11.76
CA PHE A 87 -6.10 -5.81 10.78
C PHE A 87 -4.61 -6.19 10.62
N LYS A 88 -3.69 -5.47 11.29
CA LYS A 88 -2.24 -5.74 11.26
C LYS A 88 -1.65 -5.87 9.86
N MET A 89 -2.20 -5.14 8.88
CA MET A 89 -1.79 -5.20 7.47
C MET A 89 -0.34 -4.80 7.24
N SER A 90 0.25 -3.99 8.13
CA SER A 90 1.66 -3.62 8.09
C SER A 90 2.61 -4.81 8.27
N SER A 91 2.14 -5.91 8.87
CA SER A 91 2.92 -7.15 9.05
C SER A 91 3.08 -7.94 7.73
N LEU A 92 2.15 -7.76 6.79
CA LEU A 92 2.15 -8.45 5.50
C LEU A 92 3.31 -7.98 4.63
N SER A 93 3.70 -8.83 3.68
CA SER A 93 4.64 -8.52 2.59
C SER A 93 3.93 -8.69 1.25
N LEU A 94 4.47 -8.13 0.16
CA LEU A 94 3.89 -8.36 -1.17
C LEU A 94 3.86 -9.86 -1.52
N LYS A 95 4.83 -10.63 -1.03
CA LYS A 95 4.89 -12.09 -1.20
C LYS A 95 3.71 -12.77 -0.49
N SER A 96 3.42 -12.43 0.76
CA SER A 96 2.28 -13.02 1.50
C SER A 96 0.93 -12.56 0.93
N ILE A 97 0.84 -11.28 0.51
CA ILE A 97 -0.36 -10.78 -0.18
C ILE A 97 -0.58 -11.57 -1.48
N SER A 98 0.46 -11.79 -2.28
CA SER A 98 0.33 -12.55 -3.54
C SER A 98 -0.03 -14.02 -3.37
N SER A 99 0.20 -14.62 -2.19
CA SER A 99 -0.26 -15.98 -1.89
C SER A 99 -1.76 -16.04 -1.55
N ILE A 100 -2.34 -14.93 -1.09
CA ILE A 100 -3.77 -14.81 -0.76
C ILE A 100 -4.54 -14.32 -1.99
N ALA A 101 -4.01 -13.28 -2.64
CA ALA A 101 -4.59 -12.60 -3.79
C ALA A 101 -3.57 -12.59 -4.95
N PRO A 102 -3.49 -13.68 -5.74
CA PRO A 102 -2.53 -13.81 -6.82
C PRO A 102 -2.68 -12.69 -7.85
N ASN A 103 -1.57 -12.01 -8.16
CA ASN A 103 -1.50 -10.99 -9.17
C ASN A 103 -0.50 -11.38 -10.26
N ASN A 104 -1.00 -11.64 -11.46
CA ASN A 104 -0.19 -12.07 -12.61
C ASN A 104 0.44 -10.89 -13.38
N ASN A 105 0.20 -9.65 -12.96
CA ASN A 105 0.71 -8.47 -13.64
C ASN A 105 2.22 -8.31 -13.42
N LYS A 106 2.91 -7.78 -14.43
CA LYS A 106 4.31 -7.39 -14.32
C LYS A 106 4.41 -6.07 -13.55
N LEU A 107 4.43 -6.17 -12.23
CA LEU A 107 4.50 -5.01 -11.34
C LEU A 107 5.89 -4.34 -11.34
N THR A 108 5.86 -3.03 -11.24
CA THR A 108 7.00 -2.13 -11.17
C THR A 108 7.04 -1.42 -9.82
N LEU A 109 8.14 -0.71 -9.54
CA LEU A 109 8.23 0.13 -8.33
C LEU A 109 7.15 1.23 -8.31
N LYS A 110 6.62 1.67 -9.47
CA LYS A 110 5.54 2.66 -9.54
C LYS A 110 4.22 2.10 -8.98
N ASP A 111 3.97 0.81 -9.19
CA ASP A 111 2.71 0.16 -8.79
C ASP A 111 2.65 -0.11 -7.28
N PHE A 112 3.79 -0.02 -6.60
CA PHE A 112 3.87 -0.13 -5.15
C PHE A 112 4.01 1.27 -4.54
N GLY A 113 2.89 1.87 -4.14
CA GLY A 113 2.80 3.28 -3.75
C GLY A 113 3.78 3.73 -2.66
N LEU A 114 4.28 2.79 -1.85
CA LEU A 114 5.33 3.06 -0.85
C LEU A 114 6.65 3.54 -1.45
N MET A 115 6.97 3.13 -2.68
CA MET A 115 8.30 3.33 -3.28
C MET A 115 8.63 4.78 -3.54
N GLN A 116 7.64 5.63 -3.77
CA GLN A 116 7.87 7.06 -4.02
C GLN A 116 8.49 7.79 -2.80
N TRP A 117 8.25 7.28 -1.58
CA TRP A 117 8.74 7.87 -0.33
C TRP A 117 10.05 7.26 0.17
N GLN A 118 10.49 6.15 -0.44
CA GLN A 118 11.70 5.48 0.00
C GLN A 118 12.95 6.24 -0.46
N THR A 119 14.00 6.11 0.33
CA THR A 119 15.34 6.61 0.03
C THR A 119 16.34 5.45 0.12
N PRO A 120 17.57 5.58 -0.41
CA PRO A 120 18.57 4.54 -0.24
C PRO A 120 18.80 4.17 1.24
N ALA A 121 18.83 5.16 2.14
CA ALA A 121 18.97 4.91 3.57
C ALA A 121 17.74 4.20 4.17
N SER A 122 16.51 4.59 3.79
CA SER A 122 15.32 3.93 4.31
C SER A 122 15.19 2.49 3.80
N LEU A 123 15.59 2.22 2.56
CA LEU A 123 15.61 0.87 2.00
C LEU A 123 16.64 -0.02 2.71
N VAL A 124 17.85 0.47 2.99
CA VAL A 124 18.84 -0.29 3.75
C VAL A 124 18.36 -0.53 5.19
N LYS A 125 17.65 0.44 5.80
CA LYS A 125 17.03 0.26 7.12
C LYS A 125 15.96 -0.83 7.09
N ALA A 126 15.10 -0.84 6.07
CA ALA A 126 14.04 -1.84 5.91
C ALA A 126 14.58 -3.23 5.54
N ILE A 127 15.65 -3.26 4.73
CA ILE A 127 16.25 -4.46 4.13
C ILE A 127 17.77 -4.40 4.34
N PRO A 128 18.28 -4.78 5.53
CA PRO A 128 19.70 -4.60 5.88
C PRO A 128 20.70 -5.24 4.91
N SER A 129 20.32 -6.36 4.27
CA SER A 129 21.15 -7.05 3.30
C SER A 129 21.50 -6.20 2.07
N LEU A 130 20.67 -5.21 1.72
CA LEU A 130 20.97 -4.27 0.62
C LEU A 130 22.27 -3.49 0.86
N GLY A 131 22.60 -3.21 2.12
CA GLY A 131 23.81 -2.48 2.48
C GLY A 131 25.10 -3.14 1.99
N ASN A 132 25.10 -4.47 1.89
CA ASN A 132 26.25 -5.27 1.48
C ASN A 132 26.36 -5.43 -0.06
N LEU A 133 25.33 -5.02 -0.80
CA LEU A 133 25.30 -5.15 -2.25
C LEU A 133 26.05 -4.00 -2.92
N SER A 134 26.58 -4.28 -4.11
CA SER A 134 27.09 -3.24 -5.02
C SER A 134 25.94 -2.48 -5.69
N LEU A 135 26.20 -1.25 -6.15
CA LEU A 135 25.18 -0.45 -6.86
C LEU A 135 24.57 -1.16 -8.07
N ARG A 136 25.37 -1.93 -8.80
CA ARG A 136 24.91 -2.66 -10.00
C ARG A 136 23.80 -3.67 -9.70
N GLN A 137 23.72 -4.15 -8.46
CA GLN A 137 22.71 -5.12 -8.03
C GLN A 137 21.39 -4.46 -7.63
N VAL A 138 21.35 -3.13 -7.49
CA VAL A 138 20.14 -2.38 -7.15
C VAL A 138 19.98 -1.18 -8.11
N PRO A 139 19.49 -1.42 -9.35
CA PRO A 139 19.51 -0.43 -10.43
C PRO A 139 18.84 0.90 -10.09
N ALA A 140 17.74 0.88 -9.33
CA ALA A 140 17.04 2.11 -8.94
C ALA A 140 17.91 3.00 -8.03
N ILE A 141 18.65 2.41 -7.08
CA ILE A 141 19.58 3.16 -6.24
C ILE A 141 20.75 3.67 -7.09
N ALA A 142 21.32 2.84 -7.97
CA ALA A 142 22.40 3.26 -8.87
C ALA A 142 22.01 4.46 -9.76
N ALA A 143 20.81 4.41 -10.34
CA ALA A 143 20.29 5.48 -11.18
C ALA A 143 20.06 6.77 -10.39
N LEU A 144 19.51 6.66 -9.17
CA LEU A 144 19.30 7.81 -8.29
C LEU A 144 20.63 8.49 -7.93
N LEU A 145 21.63 7.70 -7.51
CA LEU A 145 22.95 8.23 -7.14
C LEU A 145 23.69 8.84 -8.33
N SER A 146 23.66 8.16 -9.49
CA SER A 146 24.26 8.66 -10.73
C SER A 146 23.66 9.99 -11.19
N LYS A 147 22.32 10.12 -11.14
CA LYS A 147 21.61 11.37 -11.46
C LYS A 147 22.04 12.54 -10.56
N ASN A 148 22.50 12.25 -9.35
CA ASN A 148 22.97 13.24 -8.38
C ASN A 148 24.50 13.30 -8.28
N ARG A 149 25.23 12.80 -9.31
CA ARG A 149 26.69 12.87 -9.43
C ARG A 149 27.46 12.21 -8.27
N VAL A 150 26.84 11.25 -7.58
CA VAL A 150 27.50 10.47 -6.53
C VAL A 150 28.26 9.32 -7.18
N LEU A 151 29.57 9.48 -7.30
CA LEU A 151 30.49 8.48 -7.84
C LEU A 151 31.17 7.79 -6.67
N SER A 152 30.96 6.49 -6.49
CA SER A 152 31.67 5.73 -5.45
C SER A 152 31.72 4.24 -5.81
N GLY A 153 32.89 3.64 -5.61
CA GLY A 153 33.07 2.19 -5.58
C GLY A 153 32.73 1.63 -4.20
N GLY A 154 32.43 0.33 -4.14
CA GLY A 154 32.10 -0.36 -2.89
C GLY A 154 30.63 -0.76 -2.77
N ASN A 155 30.24 -1.19 -1.57
CA ASN A 155 28.87 -1.56 -1.26
C ASN A 155 28.02 -0.34 -0.89
N ILE A 156 26.69 -0.50 -0.97
CA ILE A 156 25.74 0.59 -0.73
C ILE A 156 25.98 1.24 0.65
N SER A 157 26.21 0.47 1.71
CA SER A 157 26.47 1.03 3.03
C SER A 157 27.73 1.91 3.09
N GLN A 158 28.81 1.52 2.43
CA GLN A 158 30.02 2.36 2.34
C GLN A 158 29.72 3.67 1.62
N ILE A 159 28.98 3.62 0.51
CA ILE A 159 28.62 4.80 -0.28
C ILE A 159 27.76 5.76 0.54
N LEU A 160 26.75 5.24 1.26
CA LEU A 160 25.86 6.05 2.10
C LEU A 160 26.57 6.66 3.31
N ARG A 161 27.58 5.98 3.89
CA ARG A 161 28.41 6.57 4.95
C ARG A 161 29.26 7.73 4.44
N SER A 162 29.85 7.59 3.26
CA SER A 162 30.68 8.64 2.66
C SER A 162 29.84 9.78 2.06
N ASN A 163 28.56 9.54 1.76
CA ASN A 163 27.65 10.53 1.16
C ASN A 163 26.28 10.52 1.89
N PRO A 164 26.18 11.01 3.14
CA PRO A 164 24.94 10.94 3.92
C PRO A 164 23.73 11.59 3.23
N GLU A 165 23.93 12.73 2.57
CA GLU A 165 22.88 13.44 1.81
C GLU A 165 22.28 12.58 0.69
N ALA A 166 23.12 11.76 0.05
CA ALA A 166 22.67 10.86 -1.00
C ALA A 166 21.74 9.77 -0.48
N GLY A 167 21.89 9.38 0.79
CA GLY A 167 21.01 8.45 1.47
C GLY A 167 19.59 8.97 1.70
N ASN A 168 19.39 10.30 1.65
CA ASN A 168 18.10 10.95 1.86
C ASN A 168 17.37 11.31 0.57
N LEU A 169 17.97 11.05 -0.59
CA LEU A 169 17.33 11.30 -1.88
C LEU A 169 16.11 10.38 -2.06
N PRO A 170 14.92 10.93 -2.36
CA PRO A 170 13.73 10.12 -2.56
C PRO A 170 13.75 9.44 -3.94
N LEU A 171 13.37 8.17 -3.97
CA LEU A 171 13.22 7.39 -5.19
C LEU A 171 12.14 7.95 -6.11
N GLY A 172 11.14 8.67 -5.58
CA GLY A 172 10.14 9.39 -6.38
C GLY A 172 10.72 10.43 -7.37
N LYS A 173 12.02 10.77 -7.28
CA LYS A 173 12.72 11.58 -8.30
C LYS A 173 13.11 10.81 -9.58
N LEU A 174 12.83 9.50 -9.62
CA LEU A 174 13.02 8.64 -10.77
C LEU A 174 11.67 8.29 -11.40
N ASP A 175 11.73 7.91 -12.68
CA ASP A 175 10.62 7.18 -13.30
C ASP A 175 10.63 5.74 -12.79
N LEU A 176 9.83 5.48 -11.76
CA LEU A 176 9.73 4.18 -11.08
C LEU A 176 9.12 3.07 -11.96
N SER A 177 8.46 3.43 -13.06
CA SER A 177 7.88 2.44 -13.99
C SER A 177 8.95 1.62 -14.72
N LYS A 178 10.20 2.09 -14.75
CA LYS A 178 11.33 1.42 -15.41
C LYS A 178 11.95 0.28 -14.62
N TYR A 179 11.52 0.09 -13.37
CA TYR A 179 12.15 -0.84 -12.44
C TYR A 179 11.13 -1.86 -11.95
N SER A 180 11.40 -3.14 -12.19
CA SER A 180 10.60 -4.23 -11.62
C SER A 180 10.70 -4.25 -10.09
N LEU A 181 9.67 -4.73 -9.39
CA LEU A 181 9.75 -4.99 -7.94
C LEU A 181 10.94 -5.88 -7.57
N ASN A 182 11.29 -6.85 -8.41
CA ASN A 182 12.40 -7.78 -8.16
C ASN A 182 13.79 -7.15 -8.38
N SER A 183 13.86 -5.92 -8.90
CA SER A 183 15.12 -5.18 -9.05
C SER A 183 15.71 -4.69 -7.73
N ILE A 184 14.93 -4.74 -6.64
CA ILE A 184 15.39 -4.50 -5.28
C ILE A 184 15.33 -5.85 -4.54
N PRO A 185 16.48 -6.51 -4.30
CA PRO A 185 16.51 -7.77 -3.57
C PRO A 185 15.84 -7.66 -2.20
N GLY A 186 14.95 -8.62 -1.88
CA GLY A 186 14.22 -8.66 -0.62
C GLY A 186 12.99 -7.76 -0.53
N LEU A 187 12.73 -6.88 -1.52
CA LEU A 187 11.61 -5.93 -1.48
C LEU A 187 10.26 -6.61 -1.23
N THR A 188 9.94 -7.63 -2.03
CA THR A 188 8.65 -8.31 -1.99
C THR A 188 8.46 -9.16 -0.73
N SER A 189 9.54 -9.52 -0.04
CA SER A 189 9.50 -10.34 1.18
C SER A 189 9.57 -9.52 2.48
N THR A 190 9.78 -8.21 2.36
CA THR A 190 9.87 -7.30 3.51
C THR A 190 8.46 -6.85 3.91
N SER A 191 8.16 -6.87 5.22
CA SER A 191 6.88 -6.41 5.73
C SER A 191 6.64 -4.92 5.42
N LEU A 192 5.40 -4.56 5.06
CA LEU A 192 5.01 -3.19 4.69
C LEU A 192 5.41 -2.18 5.76
N GLY A 193 5.23 -2.52 7.03
CA GLY A 193 5.54 -1.69 8.19
C GLY A 193 7.01 -1.35 8.39
N LYS A 194 7.93 -1.96 7.63
CA LYS A 194 9.37 -1.63 7.67
C LYS A 194 9.73 -0.46 6.76
N PHE A 195 8.89 -0.14 5.77
CA PHE A 195 9.17 0.95 4.83
C PHE A 195 8.89 2.31 5.45
N LYS A 196 9.62 3.33 5.01
CA LYS A 196 9.40 4.71 5.48
C LYS A 196 8.01 5.17 5.05
N SER A 197 7.29 5.82 5.97
CA SER A 197 5.97 6.42 5.71
C SER A 197 4.96 5.42 5.14
N TRP A 198 5.00 4.16 5.58
CA TRP A 198 4.09 3.14 5.07
C TRP A 198 2.63 3.46 5.39
N GLN A 199 2.38 4.10 6.54
CA GLN A 199 1.04 4.41 7.05
C GLN A 199 0.20 5.23 6.08
N GLN A 200 0.83 6.14 5.34
CA GLN A 200 0.12 7.09 4.47
C GLN A 200 -0.27 6.51 3.09
N SER A 201 0.08 5.26 2.83
CA SER A 201 -0.38 4.56 1.63
C SER A 201 -1.85 4.27 1.70
N TYR A 202 -2.59 4.59 0.66
CA TYR A 202 -3.93 4.03 0.51
C TYR A 202 -3.84 2.51 0.33
N ILE A 203 -4.87 1.79 0.75
CA ILE A 203 -4.93 0.33 0.62
C ILE A 203 -4.74 -0.09 -0.85
N ASN A 204 -5.40 0.60 -1.78
CA ASN A 204 -5.33 0.29 -3.22
C ASN A 204 -3.97 0.61 -3.86
N GLN A 205 -3.07 1.29 -3.15
CA GLN A 205 -1.71 1.58 -3.61
C GLN A 205 -0.72 0.45 -3.27
N VAL A 206 -1.15 -0.56 -2.52
CA VAL A 206 -0.39 -1.79 -2.31
C VAL A 206 -1.01 -2.89 -3.19
N PRO A 207 -0.25 -3.42 -4.16
CA PRO A 207 -0.77 -4.44 -5.08
C PRO A 207 -1.40 -5.64 -4.36
N GLY A 208 -2.68 -5.89 -4.64
CA GLY A 208 -3.45 -7.01 -4.11
C GLY A 208 -3.92 -6.87 -2.65
N LEU A 209 -3.52 -5.81 -1.93
CA LEU A 209 -3.87 -5.67 -0.51
C LEU A 209 -5.38 -5.50 -0.31
N ASN A 210 -6.07 -4.83 -1.24
CA ASN A 210 -7.51 -4.66 -1.17
C ASN A 210 -8.31 -5.96 -1.30
N GLN A 211 -7.67 -7.05 -1.72
CA GLN A 211 -8.26 -8.39 -1.86
C GLN A 211 -7.94 -9.31 -0.68
N VAL A 212 -7.17 -8.85 0.31
CA VAL A 212 -6.88 -9.62 1.51
C VAL A 212 -8.12 -9.59 2.43
N PRO A 213 -8.63 -10.77 2.87
CA PRO A 213 -9.70 -10.86 3.87
C PRO A 213 -9.35 -10.20 5.21
N PHE A 214 -10.35 -9.99 6.05
CA PHE A 214 -10.21 -9.29 7.32
C PHE A 214 -9.91 -10.20 8.52
N ASP A 215 -9.78 -11.51 8.32
CA ASP A 215 -9.50 -12.53 9.34
C ASP A 215 -8.03 -12.99 9.43
#